data_AF-A0A8H7H4K7-F1
#
_entry.id   AF-A0A8H7H4K7-F1
#
_cell.length_a   1.000
_cell.length_b   1.000
_cell.length_c   1.000
_cell.angle_alpha   90.00
_cell.angle_beta   90.00
_cell.angle_gamma   90.00
#
_symmetry.space_group_name_H-M   'P 1'
#
loop_
_entity.id
_entity.type
_entity.pdbx_description
1 polymer ?
#
loop_
_entity_poly.entity_id
_entity_poly.type
_entity_poly.pdbx_seq_one_letter_code
_entity_poly.pdbx_strand_id
1 'polypeptide(L)'
;MATTVPQAPLGAPIMSVPSPIPNPFEATPRASPVNEIVIEGLNHPTLFLPLPTTDPLNALLSKHIPAEARPHRDLVGRYEEQTLETLVDTQMSNSWRALARMAKDRIVATPSADTTLVLDLWSLRLTSLARMRLFNQATAECSNLYSVLNAISPPSVRRQIVPYELDVFYARTIYWSGDLKGYLDELTRLIRLCKSMARRDEKPGSWGIWTERGMRTGMMVVTQLIEMQDYPGALSILRPLAIAPKAPSEIRFALARIMMEAGDTKSVKLTLEGVETDAITQALEAAMLGRWEEAEEMLRKAHEDEKENGVVINNLAVVLLACGKLDEAIALLESMLKVSPASFVAVEPFLYNLATLYELRSNAAADRKRNMLREVAQWGGDGIKTSALKLPS
;
A
#
# COMPACT_ATOMS: atom_id res chain seq x y z
N MET A 1 -17.46 37.94 12.25
CA MET A 1 -18.05 36.63 12.61
C MET A 1 -17.31 35.59 11.82
N ALA A 2 -16.35 34.90 12.44
CA ALA A 2 -15.58 33.85 11.80
C ALA A 2 -16.48 32.61 11.68
N THR A 3 -16.96 32.33 10.47
CA THR A 3 -17.67 31.09 10.15
C THR A 3 -16.66 29.95 10.16
N THR A 4 -16.50 29.30 11.30
CA THR A 4 -15.84 28.00 11.42
C THR A 4 -16.67 26.98 10.64
N VAL A 5 -16.22 26.67 9.43
CA VAL A 5 -16.73 25.51 8.67
C VAL A 5 -16.38 24.26 9.49
N PRO A 6 -17.33 23.35 9.76
CA PRO A 6 -17.02 22.14 10.52
C PRO A 6 -16.04 21.29 9.70
N GLN A 7 -14.80 21.17 10.19
CA GLN A 7 -13.81 20.22 9.66
C GLN A 7 -14.30 18.79 9.99
N ALA A 8 -15.07 18.19 9.09
CA ALA A 8 -15.23 16.75 9.07
C ALA A 8 -13.89 16.13 8.64
N PRO A 9 -13.43 15.03 9.25
CA PRO A 9 -12.12 14.48 8.95
C PRO A 9 -12.20 13.73 7.60
N LEU A 10 -11.89 14.43 6.50
CA LEU A 10 -11.38 13.80 5.29
C LEU A 10 -10.04 13.13 5.61
N GLY A 11 -9.65 12.13 4.80
CA GLY A 11 -8.29 11.63 4.83
C GLY A 11 -7.32 12.78 4.52
N ALA A 12 -6.22 12.86 5.27
CA ALA A 12 -5.17 13.83 4.99
C ALA A 12 -4.71 13.71 3.52
N PRO A 13 -4.26 14.80 2.89
CA PRO A 13 -3.70 14.75 1.55
C PRO A 13 -2.63 13.66 1.42
N ILE A 14 -2.62 12.97 0.29
CA ILE A 14 -1.91 11.72 0.12
C ILE A 14 -0.79 11.95 -0.89
N MET A 15 0.43 11.62 -0.48
CA MET A 15 1.51 11.41 -1.44
C MET A 15 1.42 9.99 -1.99
N SER A 16 2.05 9.77 -3.15
CA SER A 16 2.43 8.43 -3.61
C SER A 16 3.44 7.80 -2.64
N VAL A 17 2.98 7.38 -1.47
CA VAL A 17 3.81 6.59 -0.55
C VAL A 17 3.96 5.21 -1.20
N PRO A 18 5.19 4.69 -1.37
CA PRO A 18 5.40 3.33 -1.83
C PRO A 18 4.50 2.40 -1.03
N SER A 19 3.72 1.56 -1.73
CA SER A 19 2.77 0.66 -1.06
C SER A 19 3.51 -0.07 0.05
N PRO A 20 2.97 -0.10 1.28
CA PRO A 20 3.69 -0.76 2.37
C PRO A 20 3.87 -2.25 2.06
N ILE A 21 2.99 -2.82 1.22
CA ILE A 21 3.07 -4.18 0.71
C ILE A 21 4.18 -4.25 -0.36
N PRO A 22 5.23 -5.07 -0.15
CA PRO A 22 6.30 -5.25 -1.13
C PRO A 22 5.73 -5.56 -2.51
N ASN A 23 6.27 -4.92 -3.54
CA ASN A 23 5.94 -5.31 -4.91
C ASN A 23 6.60 -6.67 -5.18
N PRO A 24 5.84 -7.76 -5.40
CA PRO A 24 6.41 -9.09 -5.60
C PRO A 24 7.20 -9.19 -6.92
N PHE A 25 7.09 -8.18 -7.80
CA PHE A 25 7.74 -8.13 -9.11
C PHE A 25 8.91 -7.14 -9.18
N GLU A 26 9.29 -6.51 -8.06
CA GLU A 26 10.50 -5.70 -8.05
C GLU A 26 11.70 -6.64 -8.19
N ALA A 27 12.27 -6.68 -9.40
CA ALA A 27 13.32 -7.62 -9.76
C ALA A 27 14.48 -7.49 -8.78
N THR A 28 14.66 -8.47 -7.91
CA THR A 28 15.78 -8.51 -6.98
C THR A 28 17.06 -8.77 -7.78
N PRO A 29 18.01 -7.83 -7.87
CA PRO A 29 19.30 -8.13 -8.48
C PRO A 29 20.06 -8.95 -7.44
N ARG A 30 20.27 -10.22 -7.78
CA ARG A 30 20.87 -11.22 -6.88
C ARG A 30 22.38 -11.19 -7.05
N ALA A 31 23.10 -11.51 -5.97
CA ALA A 31 24.43 -12.06 -6.15
C ALA A 31 24.29 -13.35 -6.98
N SER A 32 25.14 -13.53 -7.99
CA SER A 32 25.16 -14.77 -8.78
C SER A 32 25.15 -15.99 -7.85
N PRO A 33 24.26 -16.97 -8.05
CA PRO A 33 24.17 -18.11 -7.15
C PRO A 33 25.50 -18.88 -7.21
N VAL A 34 26.21 -18.93 -6.09
CA VAL A 34 27.48 -19.69 -6.00
C VAL A 34 27.21 -21.18 -5.81
N ASN A 35 25.98 -21.61 -5.50
CA ASN A 35 25.50 -23.00 -5.59
C ASN A 35 23.96 -23.00 -5.55
N GLU A 36 23.29 -23.77 -6.42
CA GLU A 36 21.84 -23.98 -6.36
C GLU A 36 21.50 -24.84 -5.13
N ILE A 37 21.08 -24.20 -4.04
CA ILE A 37 20.69 -24.88 -2.81
C ILE A 37 19.24 -25.34 -2.95
N VAL A 38 19.05 -26.65 -3.01
CA VAL A 38 17.74 -27.30 -3.08
C VAL A 38 17.16 -27.38 -1.66
N ILE A 39 15.96 -26.82 -1.45
CA ILE A 39 15.25 -26.91 -0.18
C ILE A 39 14.03 -27.82 -0.39
N GLU A 40 14.10 -29.04 0.13
CA GLU A 40 13.01 -30.00 0.04
C GLU A 40 11.80 -29.55 0.88
N GLY A 41 10.59 -29.82 0.38
CA GLY A 41 9.35 -29.56 1.10
C GLY A 41 8.73 -28.19 0.89
N LEU A 42 9.40 -27.23 0.23
CA LEU A 42 8.83 -25.90 -0.07
C LEU A 42 7.60 -25.93 -0.99
N ASN A 43 7.45 -27.00 -1.77
CA ASN A 43 6.36 -27.22 -2.71
C ASN A 43 5.24 -28.13 -2.15
N HIS A 44 5.32 -28.51 -0.86
CA HIS A 44 4.38 -29.47 -0.30
C HIS A 44 2.96 -28.88 -0.19
N PRO A 45 1.91 -29.56 -0.70
CA PRO A 45 0.54 -29.01 -0.73
C PRO A 45 -0.05 -28.66 0.64
N THR A 46 0.42 -29.28 1.73
CA THR A 46 -0.08 -29.02 3.10
C THR A 46 0.37 -27.68 3.67
N LEU A 47 1.30 -26.98 3.01
CA LEU A 47 1.72 -25.64 3.43
C LEU A 47 0.63 -24.59 3.16
N PHE A 48 -0.32 -24.89 2.28
CA PHE A 48 -1.34 -23.95 1.81
C PHE A 48 -2.70 -24.16 2.47
N LEU A 49 -3.41 -23.06 2.68
CA LEU A 49 -4.78 -23.06 3.18
C LEU A 49 -5.79 -22.84 2.04
N PRO A 50 -7.02 -23.37 2.16
CA PRO A 50 -8.08 -23.10 1.20
C PRO A 50 -8.51 -21.63 1.27
N LEU A 51 -8.75 -21.02 0.11
CA LEU A 51 -9.26 -19.65 0.03
C LEU A 51 -10.74 -19.61 0.44
N PRO A 52 -11.20 -18.58 1.17
CA PRO A 52 -12.62 -18.42 1.49
C PRO A 52 -13.41 -18.10 0.23
N THR A 53 -14.63 -18.64 0.15
CA THR A 53 -15.57 -18.39 -0.95
C THR A 53 -16.39 -17.12 -0.77
N THR A 54 -16.20 -16.40 0.34
CA THR A 54 -16.89 -15.15 0.67
C THR A 54 -15.89 -14.00 0.72
N ASP A 55 -16.36 -12.79 0.40
CA ASP A 55 -15.57 -11.56 0.49
C ASP A 55 -16.10 -10.61 1.58
N PRO A 56 -15.33 -9.56 1.95
CA PRO A 56 -15.76 -8.59 2.95
C PRO A 56 -17.00 -7.77 2.54
N LEU A 57 -17.25 -7.61 1.23
CA LEU A 57 -18.36 -6.83 0.70
C LEU A 57 -19.71 -7.56 0.81
N ASN A 58 -19.71 -8.90 0.89
CA ASN A 58 -20.94 -9.70 0.92
C ASN A 58 -21.92 -9.28 2.04
N ALA A 59 -21.41 -8.94 3.22
CA ALA A 59 -22.24 -8.47 4.34
C ALA A 59 -22.92 -7.13 4.01
N LEU A 60 -22.16 -6.17 3.47
CA LEU A 60 -22.70 -4.87 3.05
C LEU A 60 -23.69 -4.99 1.90
N LEU A 61 -23.38 -5.83 0.90
CA LEU A 61 -24.27 -6.10 -0.23
C LEU A 61 -25.58 -6.73 0.22
N SER A 62 -25.50 -7.68 1.15
CA SER A 62 -26.69 -8.35 1.68
C SER A 62 -27.62 -7.38 2.42
N LYS A 63 -27.04 -6.40 3.12
CA LYS A 63 -27.78 -5.41 3.91
C LYS A 63 -28.33 -4.24 3.10
N HIS A 64 -27.56 -3.73 2.14
CA HIS A 64 -27.86 -2.47 1.45
C HIS A 64 -28.40 -2.64 0.03
N ILE A 65 -28.30 -3.85 -0.56
CA ILE A 65 -28.68 -4.11 -1.95
C ILE A 65 -29.58 -5.35 -2.04
N PRO A 66 -30.78 -5.24 -2.64
CA PRO A 66 -31.66 -6.39 -2.86
C PRO A 66 -30.99 -7.40 -3.79
N ALA A 67 -31.28 -8.69 -3.60
CA ALA A 67 -30.58 -9.79 -4.28
C ALA A 67 -30.55 -9.67 -5.81
N GLU A 68 -31.65 -9.19 -6.41
CA GLU A 68 -31.83 -8.99 -7.84
C GLU A 68 -30.92 -7.91 -8.44
N ALA A 69 -30.50 -6.93 -7.62
CA ALA A 69 -29.69 -5.80 -8.05
C ALA A 69 -28.21 -5.92 -7.65
N ARG A 70 -27.79 -7.09 -7.15
CA ARG A 70 -26.39 -7.32 -6.76
C ARG A 70 -25.56 -7.61 -8.01
N PRO A 71 -24.45 -6.87 -8.24
CA PRO A 71 -23.56 -7.15 -9.35
C PRO A 71 -22.90 -8.52 -9.20
N HIS A 72 -22.58 -9.16 -10.34
CA HIS A 72 -21.86 -10.43 -10.36
C HIS A 72 -20.41 -10.23 -9.89
N ARG A 73 -19.96 -11.07 -8.95
CA ARG A 73 -18.60 -11.05 -8.41
C ARG A 73 -17.93 -12.39 -8.63
N ASP A 74 -16.74 -12.40 -9.25
CA ASP A 74 -15.95 -13.62 -9.36
C ASP A 74 -15.21 -13.89 -8.04
N LEU A 75 -15.77 -14.79 -7.25
CA LEU A 75 -15.16 -15.26 -6.00
C LEU A 75 -14.36 -16.56 -6.19
N VAL A 76 -14.37 -17.13 -7.39
CA VAL A 76 -13.72 -18.41 -7.71
C VAL A 76 -12.24 -18.18 -8.05
N GLY A 77 -11.90 -17.05 -8.68
CA GLY A 77 -10.54 -16.71 -9.07
C GLY A 77 -10.04 -17.62 -10.19
N ARG A 78 -10.81 -17.71 -11.28
CA ARG A 78 -10.42 -18.51 -12.44
C ARG A 78 -9.22 -17.85 -13.13
N TYR A 79 -8.18 -18.65 -13.39
CA TYR A 79 -6.95 -18.18 -14.04
C TYR A 79 -6.56 -19.03 -15.26
N GLU A 80 -7.32 -20.07 -15.58
CA GLU A 80 -7.00 -21.10 -16.58
C GLU A 80 -6.88 -20.55 -18.01
N GLU A 81 -7.54 -19.43 -18.31
CA GLU A 81 -7.53 -18.77 -19.62
C GLU A 81 -6.56 -17.57 -19.70
N GLN A 82 -5.81 -17.28 -18.63
CA GLN A 82 -4.98 -16.08 -18.51
C GLN A 82 -3.50 -16.42 -18.35
N THR A 83 -2.62 -15.70 -19.04
CA THR A 83 -1.16 -15.81 -18.87
C THR A 83 -0.69 -15.07 -17.62
N LEU A 84 0.49 -15.40 -17.09
CA LEU A 84 1.06 -14.70 -15.93
C LEU A 84 1.25 -13.20 -16.22
N GLU A 85 1.67 -12.84 -17.44
CA GLU A 85 1.79 -11.44 -17.88
C GLU A 85 0.44 -10.74 -17.88
N THR A 86 -0.60 -11.36 -18.44
CA THR A 86 -1.95 -10.78 -18.38
C THR A 86 -2.45 -10.68 -16.95
N LEU A 87 -2.08 -11.62 -16.08
CA LEU A 87 -2.46 -11.61 -14.67
C LEU A 87 -1.76 -10.50 -13.88
N VAL A 88 -0.49 -10.24 -14.21
CA VAL A 88 0.32 -9.14 -13.66
C VAL A 88 -0.18 -7.79 -14.18
N ASP A 89 -0.56 -7.68 -15.45
CA ASP A 89 -1.20 -6.47 -15.97
C ASP A 89 -2.59 -6.27 -15.33
N THR A 90 -3.34 -7.35 -15.10
CA THR A 90 -4.59 -7.34 -14.31
C THR A 90 -4.38 -7.19 -12.81
N GLN A 91 -3.14 -7.01 -12.33
CA GLN A 91 -2.90 -6.46 -11.00
C GLN A 91 -3.56 -5.08 -10.86
N MET A 92 -3.65 -4.34 -11.97
CA MET A 92 -4.44 -3.12 -12.09
C MET A 92 -5.97 -3.35 -12.03
N SER A 93 -6.44 -4.57 -12.30
CA SER A 93 -7.87 -4.94 -12.27
C SER A 93 -8.29 -5.75 -11.04
N ASN A 94 -7.49 -5.75 -9.96
CA ASN A 94 -7.82 -6.32 -8.64
C ASN A 94 -8.07 -7.84 -8.57
N SER A 95 -7.53 -8.63 -9.50
CA SER A 95 -7.75 -10.09 -9.58
C SER A 95 -6.85 -10.93 -8.66
N TRP A 96 -6.75 -10.54 -7.38
CA TRP A 96 -5.83 -11.14 -6.41
C TRP A 96 -6.11 -12.61 -6.07
N ARG A 97 -7.37 -13.06 -6.15
CA ARG A 97 -7.72 -14.48 -5.94
C ARG A 97 -7.13 -15.38 -7.02
N ALA A 98 -7.22 -14.96 -8.28
CA ALA A 98 -6.67 -15.69 -9.42
C ALA A 98 -5.14 -15.81 -9.29
N LEU A 99 -4.46 -14.72 -8.95
CA LEU A 99 -3.02 -14.70 -8.65
C LEU A 99 -2.64 -15.64 -7.51
N ALA A 100 -3.39 -15.60 -6.40
CA ALA A 100 -3.13 -16.47 -5.26
C ALA A 100 -3.27 -17.96 -5.64
N ARG A 101 -4.30 -18.33 -6.41
CA ARG A 101 -4.51 -19.71 -6.89
C ARG A 101 -3.41 -20.15 -7.84
N MET A 102 -3.14 -19.35 -8.87
CA MET A 102 -2.07 -19.61 -9.82
C MET A 102 -0.73 -19.80 -9.11
N ALA A 103 -0.38 -18.95 -8.15
CA ALA A 103 0.88 -19.06 -7.41
C ALA A 103 0.98 -20.39 -6.66
N LYS A 104 -0.08 -20.82 -5.95
CA LYS A 104 -0.13 -22.12 -5.29
C LYS A 104 0.06 -23.25 -6.30
N ASP A 105 -0.72 -23.26 -7.37
CA ASP A 105 -0.74 -24.38 -8.33
C ASP A 105 0.61 -24.48 -9.07
N ARG A 106 1.27 -23.34 -9.36
CA ARG A 106 2.64 -23.31 -9.87
C ARG A 106 3.67 -23.77 -8.86
N ILE A 107 3.56 -23.41 -7.57
CA ILE A 107 4.51 -23.87 -6.54
C ILE A 107 4.48 -25.39 -6.43
N VAL A 108 3.28 -25.98 -6.40
CA VAL A 108 3.11 -27.43 -6.30
C VAL A 108 3.63 -28.16 -7.55
N ALA A 109 3.48 -27.55 -8.73
CA ALA A 109 3.96 -28.12 -10.00
C ALA A 109 5.46 -27.94 -10.24
N THR A 110 6.09 -26.92 -9.64
CA THR A 110 7.52 -26.62 -9.84
C THR A 110 8.40 -27.66 -9.13
N PRO A 111 9.41 -28.22 -9.81
CA PRO A 111 10.38 -29.11 -9.18
C PRO A 111 11.10 -28.43 -8.00
N SER A 112 11.44 -29.20 -6.96
CA SER A 112 12.16 -28.67 -5.79
C SER A 112 13.56 -28.13 -6.12
N ALA A 113 14.12 -28.51 -7.27
CA ALA A 113 15.39 -28.00 -7.78
C ALA A 113 15.36 -26.47 -8.04
N ASP A 114 14.21 -25.95 -8.46
CA ASP A 114 14.04 -24.53 -8.80
C ASP A 114 13.62 -23.70 -7.56
N THR A 115 14.39 -23.82 -6.47
CA THR A 115 14.13 -23.15 -5.18
C THR A 115 13.87 -21.65 -5.34
N THR A 116 14.58 -21.00 -6.27
CA THR A 116 14.47 -19.56 -6.52
C THR A 116 13.09 -19.17 -7.05
N LEU A 117 12.60 -19.89 -8.07
CA LEU A 117 11.27 -19.68 -8.63
C LEU A 117 10.18 -19.99 -7.60
N VAL A 118 10.36 -21.04 -6.80
CA VAL A 118 9.43 -21.40 -5.72
C VAL A 118 9.30 -20.26 -4.70
N LEU A 119 10.41 -19.64 -4.29
CA LEU A 119 10.41 -18.52 -3.34
C LEU A 119 9.79 -17.24 -3.93
N ASP A 120 9.99 -16.97 -5.21
CA ASP A 120 9.35 -15.85 -5.91
C ASP A 120 7.83 -16.05 -5.99
N LEU A 121 7.38 -17.26 -6.29
CA LEU A 121 5.96 -17.62 -6.28
C LEU A 121 5.35 -17.56 -4.86
N TRP A 122 6.10 -17.93 -3.83
CA TRP A 122 5.69 -17.75 -2.43
C TRP A 122 5.48 -16.27 -2.09
N SER A 123 6.37 -15.40 -2.58
CA SER A 123 6.25 -13.95 -2.41
C SER A 123 4.97 -13.41 -3.06
N LEU A 124 4.64 -13.91 -4.26
CA LEU A 124 3.40 -13.59 -4.95
C LEU A 124 2.15 -14.11 -4.21
N ARG A 125 2.18 -15.38 -3.74
CA ARG A 125 1.08 -16.00 -2.99
C ARG A 125 0.74 -15.21 -1.74
N LEU A 126 1.74 -14.97 -0.89
CA LEU A 126 1.57 -14.26 0.37
C LEU A 126 1.13 -12.81 0.15
N THR A 127 1.72 -12.12 -0.82
CA THR A 127 1.31 -10.76 -1.18
C THR A 127 -0.13 -10.70 -1.65
N SER A 128 -0.57 -11.66 -2.47
CA SER A 128 -1.95 -11.74 -2.94
C SER A 128 -2.94 -11.95 -1.78
N LEU A 129 -2.61 -12.84 -0.82
CA LEU A 129 -3.43 -13.04 0.39
C LEU A 129 -3.53 -11.77 1.23
N ALA A 130 -2.42 -11.05 1.42
CA ALA A 130 -2.39 -9.79 2.15
C ALA A 130 -3.19 -8.69 1.45
N ARG A 131 -3.11 -8.61 0.11
CA ARG A 131 -3.90 -7.68 -0.70
C ARG A 131 -5.39 -7.94 -0.58
N MET A 132 -5.81 -9.20 -0.44
CA MET A 132 -7.20 -9.59 -0.14
C MET A 132 -7.59 -9.44 1.34
N ARG A 133 -6.70 -8.90 2.19
CA ARG A 133 -6.88 -8.78 3.65
C ARG A 133 -7.13 -10.10 4.37
N LEU A 134 -6.72 -11.22 3.79
CA LEU A 134 -6.79 -12.55 4.41
C LEU A 134 -5.62 -12.75 5.38
N PHE A 135 -5.47 -11.85 6.36
CA PHE A 135 -4.30 -11.79 7.25
C PHE A 135 -4.10 -13.09 8.03
N ASN A 136 -5.17 -13.74 8.49
CA ASN A 136 -5.07 -15.02 9.20
C ASN A 136 -4.50 -16.14 8.31
N GLN A 137 -4.93 -16.19 7.04
CA GLN A 137 -4.42 -17.18 6.09
C GLN A 137 -2.97 -16.89 5.71
N ALA A 138 -2.67 -15.61 5.45
CA ALA A 138 -1.33 -15.15 5.15
C ALA A 138 -0.34 -15.46 6.29
N THR A 139 -0.72 -15.20 7.54
CA THR A 139 0.11 -15.50 8.72
C THR A 139 0.34 -17.00 8.88
N ALA A 140 -0.69 -17.82 8.70
CA ALA A 140 -0.57 -19.27 8.83
C ALA A 140 0.29 -19.89 7.71
N GLU A 141 0.05 -19.51 6.44
CA GLU A 141 0.87 -19.97 5.31
C GLU A 141 2.33 -19.48 5.44
N CYS A 142 2.56 -18.23 5.89
CA CYS A 142 3.90 -17.72 6.14
C CYS A 142 4.59 -18.48 7.29
N SER A 143 3.88 -18.82 8.35
CA SER A 143 4.41 -19.62 9.46
C SER A 143 4.81 -21.02 8.99
N ASN A 144 3.99 -21.66 8.15
CA ASN A 144 4.30 -22.96 7.54
C ASN A 144 5.57 -22.89 6.68
N LEU A 145 5.68 -21.87 5.82
CA LEU A 145 6.86 -21.62 5.00
C LEU A 145 8.11 -21.43 5.88
N TYR A 146 8.04 -20.58 6.90
CA TYR A 146 9.17 -20.28 7.77
C TYR A 146 9.54 -21.47 8.67
N SER A 147 8.61 -22.38 8.98
CA SER A 147 8.94 -23.64 9.65
C SER A 147 9.89 -24.49 8.81
N VAL A 148 9.66 -24.60 7.50
CA VAL A 148 10.56 -25.30 6.56
C VAL A 148 11.88 -24.55 6.41
N LEU A 149 11.85 -23.22 6.24
CA LEU A 149 13.05 -22.40 6.09
C LEU A 149 13.94 -22.39 7.34
N ASN A 150 13.34 -22.50 8.53
CA ASN A 150 14.07 -22.54 9.80
C ASN A 150 14.74 -23.88 10.07
N ALA A 151 14.31 -24.96 9.41
CA ALA A 151 14.97 -26.26 9.48
C ALA A 151 16.32 -26.28 8.73
N ILE A 152 16.61 -25.28 7.89
CA ILE A 152 17.83 -25.21 7.09
C ILE A 152 19.02 -24.86 7.98
N SER A 153 20.04 -25.73 7.94
CA SER A 153 21.32 -25.52 8.61
C SER A 153 22.44 -25.35 7.57
N PRO A 154 23.33 -24.35 7.70
CA PRO A 154 23.42 -23.35 8.77
C PRO A 154 22.53 -22.11 8.54
N PRO A 155 22.13 -21.36 9.61
CA PRO A 155 21.26 -20.17 9.49
C PRO A 155 21.81 -19.02 8.63
N SER A 156 23.12 -19.03 8.34
CA SER A 156 23.75 -18.09 7.41
C SER A 156 23.27 -18.30 5.96
N VAL A 157 23.00 -19.54 5.57
CA VAL A 157 22.53 -19.91 4.23
C VAL A 157 21.12 -19.37 3.98
N ARG A 158 20.22 -19.49 4.97
CA ARG A 158 18.87 -18.90 4.90
C ARG A 158 18.92 -17.42 4.52
N ARG A 159 19.81 -16.65 5.15
CA ARG A 159 19.95 -15.20 4.93
C ARG A 159 20.41 -14.82 3.52
N GLN A 160 20.98 -15.77 2.77
CA GLN A 160 21.43 -15.55 1.39
C GLN A 160 20.37 -15.96 0.37
N ILE A 161 19.53 -16.94 0.71
CA ILE A 161 18.54 -17.53 -0.21
C ILE A 161 17.20 -16.81 -0.11
N VAL A 162 16.72 -16.50 1.10
CA VAL A 162 15.38 -15.96 1.31
C VAL A 162 15.28 -14.53 0.76
N PRO A 163 14.33 -14.24 -0.15
CA PRO A 163 14.06 -12.90 -0.62
C PRO A 163 13.79 -11.91 0.52
N TYR A 164 14.30 -10.68 0.39
CA TYR A 164 14.07 -9.60 1.35
C TYR A 164 12.57 -9.35 1.54
N GLU A 165 11.81 -9.49 0.47
CA GLU A 165 10.37 -9.29 0.38
C GLU A 165 9.61 -10.29 1.28
N LEU A 166 10.09 -11.53 1.39
CA LEU A 166 9.54 -12.52 2.31
C LEU A 166 9.85 -12.19 3.77
N ASP A 167 11.06 -11.75 4.09
CA ASP A 167 11.40 -11.34 5.46
C ASP A 167 10.61 -10.10 5.90
N VAL A 168 10.37 -9.15 4.98
CA VAL A 168 9.46 -8.02 5.23
C VAL A 168 8.03 -8.52 5.46
N PHE A 169 7.57 -9.49 4.66
CA PHE A 169 6.26 -10.09 4.85
C PHE A 169 6.14 -10.80 6.21
N TYR A 170 7.16 -11.53 6.62
CA TYR A 170 7.23 -12.17 7.92
C TYR A 170 7.11 -11.16 9.06
N ALA A 171 7.84 -10.04 9.00
CA ALA A 171 7.69 -8.95 9.97
C ALA A 171 6.23 -8.47 10.06
N ARG A 172 5.53 -8.38 8.92
CA ARG A 172 4.12 -7.95 8.88
C ARG A 172 3.16 -8.95 9.52
N THR A 173 3.48 -10.24 9.53
CA THR A 173 2.67 -11.22 10.27
C THR A 173 2.67 -10.96 11.76
N ILE A 174 3.81 -10.49 12.30
CA ILE A 174 3.96 -10.07 13.70
C ILE A 174 3.10 -8.82 13.96
N TYR A 175 3.13 -7.84 13.04
CA TYR A 175 2.23 -6.69 13.12
C TYR A 175 0.75 -7.09 13.14
N TRP A 176 0.32 -8.01 12.27
CA TRP A 176 -1.07 -8.49 12.26
C TRP A 176 -1.48 -9.26 13.50
N SER A 177 -0.52 -9.89 14.20
CA SER A 177 -0.78 -10.50 15.52
C SER A 177 -0.91 -9.47 16.66
N GLY A 178 -0.59 -8.20 16.41
CA GLY A 178 -0.67 -7.11 17.39
C GLY A 178 0.58 -6.94 18.26
N ASP A 179 1.66 -7.67 18.00
CA ASP A 179 2.93 -7.49 18.72
C ASP A 179 3.77 -6.38 18.08
N LEU A 180 3.51 -5.14 18.51
CA LEU A 180 4.20 -3.95 18.00
C LEU A 180 5.71 -3.95 18.32
N LYS A 181 6.10 -4.51 19.48
CA LYS A 181 7.52 -4.55 19.89
C LYS A 181 8.28 -5.57 19.05
N GLY A 182 7.73 -6.78 18.89
CA GLY A 182 8.31 -7.80 18.02
C GLY A 182 8.42 -7.34 16.57
N TYR A 183 7.43 -6.56 16.08
CA TYR A 183 7.50 -5.96 14.75
C TYR A 183 8.67 -4.99 14.60
N LEU A 184 8.87 -4.07 15.54
CA LEU A 184 9.98 -3.11 15.52
C LEU A 184 11.34 -3.80 15.64
N ASP A 185 11.45 -4.83 16.47
CA ASP A 185 12.67 -5.63 16.61
C ASP A 185 13.06 -6.31 15.29
N GLU A 186 12.07 -6.87 14.58
CA GLU A 186 12.26 -7.52 13.29
C GLU A 186 12.61 -6.52 12.18
N LEU A 187 11.95 -5.35 12.14
CA LEU A 187 12.34 -4.26 11.23
C LEU A 187 13.77 -3.77 11.51
N THR A 188 14.16 -3.68 12.78
CA THR A 188 15.52 -3.29 13.18
C THR A 188 16.56 -4.34 12.78
N ARG A 189 16.19 -5.63 12.82
CA ARG A 189 17.01 -6.73 12.27
C ARG A 189 17.17 -6.58 10.76
N LEU A 190 16.10 -6.28 10.03
CA LEU A 190 16.11 -6.03 8.59
C LEU A 190 16.98 -4.84 8.20
N ILE A 191 16.90 -3.72 8.93
CA ILE A 191 17.77 -2.55 8.69
C ILE A 191 19.26 -2.93 8.86
N ARG A 192 19.59 -3.74 9.87
CA ARG A 192 20.97 -4.23 10.08
C ARG A 192 21.42 -5.13 8.93
N LEU A 193 20.54 -5.99 8.41
CA LEU A 193 20.80 -6.80 7.23
C LEU A 193 21.08 -5.92 6.00
N CYS A 194 20.20 -4.96 5.71
CA CYS A 194 20.36 -4.04 4.59
C CYS A 194 21.69 -3.27 4.68
N LYS A 195 22.06 -2.76 5.86
CA LYS A 195 23.35 -2.10 6.09
C LYS A 195 24.54 -3.03 5.85
N SER A 196 24.47 -4.28 6.32
CA SER A 196 25.54 -5.26 6.10
C SER A 196 25.69 -5.64 4.63
N MET A 197 24.59 -5.74 3.90
CA MET A 197 24.61 -6.10 2.48
C MET A 197 25.05 -4.92 1.61
N ALA A 198 24.61 -3.70 1.92
CA ALA A 198 25.06 -2.47 1.25
C ALA A 198 26.58 -2.28 1.35
N ARG A 199 27.19 -2.59 2.50
CA ARG A 199 28.65 -2.56 2.68
C ARG A 199 29.39 -3.63 1.86
N ARG A 200 28.74 -4.75 1.54
CA ARG A 200 29.34 -5.83 0.73
C ARG A 200 29.22 -5.55 -0.76
N ASP A 201 28.16 -4.86 -1.15
CA ASP A 201 27.82 -4.49 -2.53
C ASP A 201 28.39 -3.11 -2.91
N GLU A 202 29.40 -2.62 -2.19
CA GLU A 202 29.98 -1.28 -2.30
C GLU A 202 30.62 -1.07 -3.70
N LYS A 203 29.79 -0.71 -4.68
CA LYS A 203 30.21 -0.11 -5.94
C LYS A 203 30.24 1.41 -5.76
N PRO A 204 31.42 2.06 -5.84
CA PRO A 204 31.52 3.51 -5.70
C PRO A 204 30.57 4.24 -6.66
N GLY A 205 29.71 5.12 -6.13
CA GLY A 205 28.84 5.99 -6.93
C GLY A 205 27.47 5.43 -7.34
N SER A 206 27.16 4.15 -7.08
CA SER A 206 25.85 3.55 -7.42
C SER A 206 24.91 3.53 -6.21
N TRP A 207 23.65 3.96 -6.39
CA TRP A 207 22.58 3.76 -5.41
C TRP A 207 22.18 2.28 -5.43
N GLY A 208 22.78 1.49 -4.52
CA GLY A 208 22.55 0.05 -4.46
C GLY A 208 21.16 -0.32 -3.92
N ILE A 209 20.61 -1.44 -4.40
CA ILE A 209 19.28 -1.96 -4.01
C ILE A 209 19.13 -2.11 -2.49
N TRP A 210 20.20 -2.46 -1.79
CA TRP A 210 20.18 -2.62 -0.33
C TRP A 210 20.04 -1.30 0.44
N THR A 211 20.51 -0.20 -0.13
CA THR A 211 20.29 1.15 0.43
C THR A 211 18.82 1.53 0.31
N GLU A 212 18.23 1.32 -0.87
CA GLU A 212 16.80 1.54 -1.13
C GLU A 212 15.93 0.70 -0.19
N ARG A 213 16.23 -0.59 -0.07
CA ARG A 213 15.53 -1.50 0.86
C ARG A 213 15.63 -1.02 2.30
N GLY A 214 16.83 -0.67 2.76
CA GLY A 214 17.03 -0.17 4.12
C GLY A 214 16.27 1.13 4.41
N MET A 215 16.19 2.02 3.42
CA MET A 215 15.41 3.25 3.49
C MET A 215 13.90 2.95 3.59
N ARG A 216 13.39 2.03 2.78
CA ARG A 216 11.99 1.57 2.86
C ARG A 216 11.67 0.90 4.19
N THR A 217 12.55 0.04 4.72
CA THR A 217 12.38 -0.52 6.08
C THR A 217 12.37 0.59 7.13
N GLY A 218 13.25 1.59 6.98
CA GLY A 218 13.28 2.77 7.86
C GLY A 218 11.96 3.54 7.85
N MET A 219 11.36 3.74 6.68
CA MET A 219 10.04 4.37 6.55
C MET A 219 8.93 3.54 7.21
N MET A 220 9.01 2.20 7.20
CA MET A 220 8.08 1.35 7.94
C MET A 220 8.19 1.56 9.46
N VAL A 221 9.42 1.69 9.99
CA VAL A 221 9.65 2.02 11.41
C VAL A 221 9.09 3.40 11.74
N VAL A 222 9.37 4.41 10.91
CA VAL A 222 8.83 5.78 11.06
C VAL A 222 7.30 5.75 11.10
N THR A 223 6.66 5.05 10.17
CA THR A 223 5.20 4.92 10.12
C THR A 223 4.66 4.30 11.42
N GLN A 224 5.30 3.24 11.91
CA GLN A 224 4.89 2.61 13.16
C GLN A 224 5.07 3.53 14.38
N LEU A 225 6.15 4.30 14.44
CA LEU A 225 6.40 5.27 15.51
C LEU A 225 5.36 6.38 15.52
N ILE A 226 4.94 6.87 14.36
CA ILE A 226 3.84 7.84 14.23
C ILE A 226 2.53 7.24 14.74
N GLU A 227 2.20 6.00 14.37
CA GLU A 227 1.01 5.31 14.90
C GLU A 227 1.03 5.18 16.42
N MET A 228 2.22 5.02 17.01
CA MET A 228 2.44 5.01 18.46
C MET A 228 2.56 6.41 19.09
N GLN A 229 2.40 7.48 18.30
CA GLN A 229 2.59 8.88 18.70
C GLN A 229 4.01 9.21 19.22
N ASP A 230 5.00 8.38 18.90
CA ASP A 230 6.41 8.63 19.18
C ASP A 230 7.04 9.48 18.07
N TYR A 231 6.63 10.75 18.01
CA TYR A 231 7.19 11.72 17.07
C TYR A 231 8.69 11.96 17.25
N PRO A 232 9.26 12.04 18.47
CA PRO A 232 10.71 12.17 18.65
C PRO A 232 11.49 11.00 18.04
N GLY A 233 11.04 9.77 18.25
CA GLY A 233 11.62 8.58 17.65
C GLY A 233 11.55 8.64 16.12
N ALA A 234 10.39 8.96 15.56
CA ALA A 234 10.17 9.08 14.12
C ALA A 234 11.12 10.13 13.49
N LEU A 235 11.23 11.31 14.10
CA LEU A 235 12.11 12.38 13.65
C LEU A 235 13.59 12.01 13.73
N SER A 236 14.01 11.23 14.74
CA SER A 236 15.41 10.80 14.89
C SER A 236 15.87 9.90 13.73
N ILE A 237 14.96 9.10 13.17
CA ILE A 237 15.23 8.22 12.03
C ILE A 237 15.14 8.99 10.72
N LEU A 238 14.16 9.89 10.60
CA LEU A 238 13.83 10.54 9.33
C LEU A 238 14.76 11.71 8.98
N ARG A 239 15.23 12.48 9.97
CA ARG A 239 16.14 13.62 9.74
C ARG A 239 17.43 13.23 9.00
N PRO A 240 18.18 12.19 9.43
CA PRO A 240 19.38 11.76 8.70
C PRO A 240 19.08 11.28 7.27
N LEU A 241 17.92 10.65 7.05
CA LEU A 241 17.50 10.18 5.73
C LEU A 241 17.17 11.34 4.79
N ALA A 242 16.53 12.40 5.29
CA ALA A 242 16.15 13.58 4.51
C ALA A 242 17.35 14.46 4.11
N ILE A 243 18.39 14.53 4.95
CA ILE A 243 19.61 15.31 4.71
C ILE A 243 20.54 14.65 3.69
N ALA A 244 20.34 13.35 3.39
CA ALA A 244 21.18 12.65 2.42
C ALA A 244 21.18 13.38 1.06
N PRO A 245 22.34 13.52 0.38
CA PRO A 245 22.46 14.29 -0.86
C PRO A 245 21.55 13.83 -2.00
N LYS A 246 21.13 12.56 -1.97
CA LYS A 246 20.21 11.92 -2.93
C LYS A 246 18.91 11.45 -2.26
N ALA A 247 18.50 12.08 -1.16
CA ALA A 247 17.25 11.74 -0.50
C ALA A 247 16.07 11.97 -1.48
N PRO A 248 15.18 10.98 -1.65
CA PRO A 248 13.95 11.17 -2.42
C PRO A 248 13.10 12.31 -1.84
N SER A 249 12.38 13.03 -2.70
CA SER A 249 11.51 14.15 -2.29
C SER A 249 10.42 13.68 -1.32
N GLU A 250 9.96 12.44 -1.45
CA GLU A 250 8.95 11.80 -0.59
C GLU A 250 9.40 11.74 0.87
N ILE A 251 10.70 11.54 1.14
CA ILE A 251 11.25 11.47 2.49
C ILE A 251 11.32 12.84 3.13
N ARG A 252 11.72 13.86 2.36
CA ARG A 252 11.73 15.26 2.83
C ARG A 252 10.32 15.74 3.12
N PHE A 253 9.36 15.35 2.31
CA PHE A 253 7.96 15.68 2.55
C PHE A 253 7.37 14.92 3.73
N ALA A 254 7.66 13.63 3.88
CA ALA A 254 7.29 12.88 5.08
C ALA A 254 7.82 13.56 6.35
N LEU A 255 9.04 14.12 6.29
CA LEU A 255 9.64 14.88 7.40
C LEU A 255 8.88 16.17 7.68
N ALA A 256 8.61 16.95 6.64
CA ALA A 256 7.81 18.17 6.73
C ALA A 256 6.42 17.89 7.33
N ARG A 257 5.77 16.80 6.93
CA ARG A 257 4.46 16.41 7.44
C ARG A 257 4.51 16.07 8.93
N ILE A 258 5.48 15.29 9.38
CA ILE A 258 5.62 14.96 10.81
C ILE A 258 5.96 16.21 11.62
N MET A 259 6.82 17.09 11.11
CA MET A 259 7.12 18.37 11.75
C MET A 259 5.89 19.26 11.90
N MET A 260 5.01 19.27 10.89
CA MET A 260 3.74 19.99 10.95
C MET A 260 2.78 19.39 11.96
N GLU A 261 2.62 18.06 11.98
CA GLU A 261 1.83 17.35 13.00
C GLU A 261 2.37 17.60 14.42
N ALA A 262 3.69 17.79 14.55
CA ALA A 262 4.35 18.20 15.80
C ALA A 262 4.28 19.72 16.09
N GLY A 263 3.70 20.54 15.21
CA GLY A 263 3.53 21.99 15.37
C GLY A 263 4.73 22.86 14.99
N ASP A 264 5.80 22.29 14.43
CA ASP A 264 7.02 23.01 14.03
C ASP A 264 6.93 23.53 12.59
N THR A 265 6.12 24.57 12.39
CA THR A 265 5.91 25.21 11.08
C THR A 265 7.15 25.91 10.52
N LYS A 266 8.11 26.26 11.37
CA LYS A 266 9.34 26.98 10.96
C LYS A 266 10.32 26.03 10.28
N SER A 267 10.52 24.84 10.86
CA SER A 267 11.42 23.83 10.29
C SER A 267 10.91 23.23 8.98
N VAL A 268 9.59 23.27 8.73
CA VAL A 268 8.98 22.80 7.47
C VAL A 268 9.53 23.57 6.27
N LYS A 269 9.53 24.90 6.32
CA LYS A 269 10.03 25.74 5.22
C LYS A 269 11.49 25.47 4.92
N LEU A 270 12.31 25.37 5.96
CA LEU A 270 13.74 25.10 5.83
C LEU A 270 14.03 23.71 5.25
N THR A 271 13.20 22.73 5.58
CA THR A 271 13.36 21.34 5.09
C THR A 271 12.98 21.20 3.62
N LEU A 272 12.05 22.02 3.14
CA LEU A 272 11.56 22.01 1.76
C LEU A 272 12.25 23.05 0.86
N GLU A 273 13.10 23.92 1.42
CA GLU A 273 13.83 24.93 0.66
C GLU A 273 14.84 24.29 -0.31
N GLY A 274 14.75 24.65 -1.60
CA GLY A 274 15.66 24.16 -2.64
C GLY A 274 15.43 22.72 -3.09
N VAL A 275 14.30 22.09 -2.71
CA VAL A 275 13.89 20.79 -3.25
C VAL A 275 13.18 21.03 -4.59
N GLU A 276 13.65 20.38 -5.66
CA GLU A 276 12.84 20.27 -6.88
C GLU A 276 11.57 19.50 -6.53
N THR A 277 10.44 20.20 -6.57
CA THR A 277 9.14 19.67 -6.16
C THR A 277 8.24 19.61 -7.38
N ASP A 278 7.61 18.45 -7.55
CA ASP A 278 6.50 18.28 -8.47
C ASP A 278 5.29 19.12 -8.02
N ALA A 279 4.38 19.40 -8.95
CA ALA A 279 3.22 20.25 -8.71
C ALA A 279 2.36 19.76 -7.53
N ILE A 280 2.30 18.43 -7.30
CA ILE A 280 1.60 17.84 -6.16
C ILE A 280 2.28 18.26 -4.87
N THR A 281 3.59 18.09 -4.74
CA THR A 281 4.33 18.45 -3.52
C THR A 281 4.23 19.94 -3.19
N GLN A 282 4.28 20.82 -4.19
CA GLN A 282 4.09 22.27 -3.99
C GLN A 282 2.68 22.59 -3.49
N ALA A 283 1.66 21.96 -4.08
CA ALA A 283 0.28 22.14 -3.63
C ALA A 283 0.06 21.64 -2.20
N LEU A 284 0.68 20.52 -1.83
CA LEU A 284 0.61 20.00 -0.47
C LEU A 284 1.30 20.93 0.52
N GLU A 285 2.44 21.53 0.17
CA GLU A 285 3.09 22.54 1.01
C GLU A 285 2.18 23.77 1.23
N ALA A 286 1.59 24.29 0.15
CA ALA A 286 0.67 25.43 0.24
C ALA A 286 -0.55 25.09 1.12
N ALA A 287 -1.14 23.90 0.94
CA ALA A 287 -2.22 23.40 1.77
C ALA A 287 -1.81 23.28 3.25
N MET A 288 -0.61 22.76 3.54
CA MET A 288 -0.07 22.65 4.89
C MET A 288 0.14 24.03 5.55
N LEU A 289 0.48 25.05 4.76
CA LEU A 289 0.64 26.42 5.23
C LEU A 289 -0.68 27.21 5.26
N GLY A 290 -1.81 26.56 4.98
CA GLY A 290 -3.15 27.16 4.97
C GLY A 290 -3.45 28.03 3.75
N ARG A 291 -2.62 27.98 2.70
CA ARG A 291 -2.81 28.68 1.43
C ARG A 291 -3.60 27.79 0.47
N TRP A 292 -4.89 27.61 0.76
CA TRP A 292 -5.76 26.65 0.07
C TRP A 292 -6.03 27.05 -1.38
N GLU A 293 -6.16 28.34 -1.68
CA GLU A 293 -6.41 28.86 -3.02
C GLU A 293 -5.21 28.63 -3.94
N GLU A 294 -3.99 28.84 -3.43
CA GLU A 294 -2.75 28.53 -4.16
C GLU A 294 -2.62 27.03 -4.44
N ALA A 295 -2.94 26.20 -3.43
CA ALA A 295 -2.95 24.74 -3.57
C ALA A 295 -3.96 24.28 -4.64
N GLU A 296 -5.13 24.93 -4.71
CA GLU A 296 -6.15 24.63 -5.71
C GLU A 296 -5.64 24.95 -7.12
N GLU A 297 -5.06 26.13 -7.34
CA GLU A 297 -4.55 26.52 -8.65
C GLU A 297 -3.47 25.55 -9.15
N MET A 298 -2.54 25.16 -8.27
CA MET A 298 -1.48 24.20 -8.60
C MET A 298 -2.04 22.82 -8.94
N LEU A 299 -3.00 22.31 -8.17
CA LEU A 299 -3.61 21.00 -8.42
C LEU A 299 -4.50 20.99 -9.66
N ARG A 300 -5.15 22.10 -10.01
CA ARG A 300 -5.89 22.21 -11.28
C ARG A 300 -4.96 22.11 -12.47
N LYS A 301 -3.83 22.81 -12.45
CA LYS A 301 -2.80 22.69 -13.50
C LYS A 301 -2.27 21.26 -13.60
N ALA A 302 -1.92 20.65 -12.46
CA ALA A 302 -1.49 19.26 -12.43
C ALA A 302 -2.55 18.29 -12.97
N HIS A 303 -3.84 18.56 -12.75
CA HIS A 303 -4.93 17.74 -13.27
C HIS A 303 -5.16 17.93 -14.77
N GLU A 304 -4.88 19.11 -15.32
CA GLU A 304 -4.92 19.37 -16.76
C GLU A 304 -3.86 18.54 -17.50
N ASP A 305 -2.66 18.45 -16.92
CA ASP A 305 -1.54 17.66 -17.43
C ASP A 305 -1.80 16.14 -17.25
N GLU A 306 -2.30 15.72 -16.09
CA GLU A 306 -2.50 14.31 -15.72
C GLU A 306 -3.96 14.02 -15.31
N LYS A 307 -4.84 13.96 -16.31
CA LYS A 307 -6.30 13.86 -16.12
C LYS A 307 -6.79 12.62 -15.35
N GLU A 308 -6.02 11.55 -15.32
CA GLU A 308 -6.40 10.30 -14.63
C GLU A 308 -5.49 9.98 -13.43
N ASN A 309 -4.64 10.91 -13.00
CA ASN A 309 -3.82 10.68 -11.80
C ASN A 309 -4.67 10.74 -10.53
N GLY A 310 -4.94 9.57 -9.95
CA GLY A 310 -5.76 9.44 -8.75
C GLY A 310 -5.22 10.16 -7.51
N VAL A 311 -3.90 10.40 -7.45
CA VAL A 311 -3.28 11.19 -6.37
C VAL A 311 -3.66 12.66 -6.51
N VAL A 312 -3.52 13.23 -7.73
CA VAL A 312 -3.89 14.62 -8.02
C VAL A 312 -5.38 14.84 -7.75
N ILE A 313 -6.23 13.96 -8.27
CA ILE A 313 -7.69 14.04 -8.12
C ILE A 313 -8.10 14.01 -6.65
N ASN A 314 -7.54 13.07 -5.87
CA ASN A 314 -7.87 12.96 -4.45
C ASN A 314 -7.41 14.20 -3.67
N ASN A 315 -6.20 14.70 -3.95
CA ASN A 315 -5.68 15.90 -3.30
C ASN A 315 -6.48 17.16 -3.69
N LEU A 316 -6.87 17.28 -4.97
CA LEU A 316 -7.72 18.37 -5.45
C LEU A 316 -9.09 18.34 -4.75
N ALA A 317 -9.71 17.18 -4.59
CA ALA A 317 -10.99 17.06 -3.88
C ALA A 317 -10.89 17.49 -2.40
N VAL A 318 -9.79 17.17 -1.72
CA VAL A 318 -9.54 17.63 -0.34
C VAL A 318 -9.39 19.16 -0.28
N VAL A 319 -8.62 19.74 -1.19
CA VAL A 319 -8.40 21.19 -1.26
C VAL A 319 -9.70 21.93 -1.64
N LEU A 320 -10.47 21.41 -2.59
CA LEU A 320 -11.78 21.99 -2.95
C LEU A 320 -12.73 22.02 -1.75
N LEU A 321 -12.74 20.99 -0.90
CA LEU A 321 -13.53 21.03 0.33
C LEU A 321 -13.02 22.13 1.27
N ALA A 322 -11.70 22.27 1.44
CA ALA A 322 -11.11 23.31 2.29
C ALA A 322 -11.46 24.72 1.81
N CYS A 323 -11.56 24.92 0.49
CA CYS A 323 -12.06 26.14 -0.15
C CYS A 323 -13.60 26.32 -0.05
N GLY A 324 -14.33 25.39 0.56
CA GLY A 324 -15.80 25.41 0.66
C GLY A 324 -16.55 24.98 -0.61
N LYS A 325 -15.86 24.47 -1.63
CA LYS A 325 -16.42 24.05 -2.93
C LYS A 325 -16.88 22.59 -2.91
N LEU A 326 -17.79 22.26 -1.98
CA LEU A 326 -18.26 20.89 -1.73
C LEU A 326 -18.84 20.21 -2.99
N ASP A 327 -19.68 20.93 -3.74
CA ASP A 327 -20.35 20.37 -4.91
C ASP A 327 -19.38 20.04 -6.05
N GLU A 328 -18.35 20.87 -6.22
CA GLU A 328 -17.30 20.65 -7.21
C GLU A 328 -16.43 19.46 -6.85
N ALA A 329 -16.04 19.32 -5.57
CA ALA A 329 -15.29 18.16 -5.08
C ALA A 329 -16.04 16.85 -5.34
N ILE A 330 -17.36 16.82 -5.10
CA ILE A 330 -18.19 15.65 -5.38
C ILE A 330 -18.25 15.36 -6.88
N ALA A 331 -18.50 16.37 -7.71
CA ALA A 331 -18.59 16.21 -9.16
C ALA A 331 -17.27 15.67 -9.75
N LEU A 332 -16.13 16.17 -9.26
CA LEU A 332 -14.80 15.70 -9.64
C LEU A 332 -14.64 14.21 -9.36
N LEU A 333 -14.86 13.76 -8.12
CA LEU A 333 -14.72 12.34 -7.77
C LEU A 333 -15.75 11.44 -8.49
N GLU A 334 -17.01 11.89 -8.62
CA GLU A 334 -18.04 11.14 -9.35
C GLU A 334 -17.72 11.00 -10.84
N SER A 335 -17.08 12.00 -11.45
CA SER A 335 -16.67 11.92 -12.86
C SER A 335 -15.62 10.83 -13.06
N MET A 336 -14.72 10.65 -12.10
CA MET A 336 -13.63 9.67 -12.18
C MET A 336 -14.12 8.24 -11.99
N LEU A 337 -15.15 8.04 -11.14
CA LEU A 337 -15.85 6.76 -11.06
C LEU A 337 -16.56 6.38 -12.37
N LYS A 338 -16.91 7.35 -13.22
CA LYS A 338 -17.54 7.07 -14.53
C LYS A 338 -16.52 6.80 -15.62
N VAL A 339 -15.39 7.50 -15.61
CA VAL A 339 -14.34 7.37 -16.65
C VAL A 339 -13.55 6.07 -16.47
N SER A 340 -13.02 5.83 -15.26
CA SER A 340 -12.15 4.67 -14.99
C SER A 340 -12.58 3.95 -13.70
N PRO A 341 -13.78 3.33 -13.63
CA PRO A 341 -14.33 2.77 -12.40
C PRO A 341 -13.36 1.83 -11.68
N ALA A 342 -12.75 0.87 -12.39
CA ALA A 342 -11.86 -0.14 -11.82
C ALA A 342 -10.61 0.44 -11.13
N SER A 343 -10.05 1.51 -11.68
CA SER A 343 -8.86 2.17 -11.14
C SER A 343 -9.17 2.93 -9.85
N PHE A 344 -10.32 3.61 -9.79
CA PHE A 344 -10.67 4.47 -8.66
C PHE A 344 -11.35 3.74 -7.49
N VAL A 345 -12.13 2.69 -7.75
CA VAL A 345 -12.73 1.89 -6.66
C VAL A 345 -11.69 1.13 -5.84
N ALA A 346 -10.49 0.90 -6.38
CA ALA A 346 -9.39 0.28 -5.67
C ALA A 346 -8.72 1.22 -4.67
N VAL A 347 -8.90 2.53 -4.82
CA VAL A 347 -8.22 3.56 -4.03
C VAL A 347 -9.06 3.88 -2.79
N GLU A 348 -8.76 3.20 -1.67
CA GLU A 348 -9.52 3.36 -0.43
C GLU A 348 -9.67 4.83 0.05
N PRO A 349 -8.63 5.68 -0.01
CA PRO A 349 -8.78 7.06 0.43
C PRO A 349 -9.70 7.89 -0.45
N PHE A 350 -9.74 7.60 -1.75
CA PHE A 350 -10.68 8.21 -2.69
C PHE A 350 -12.13 7.85 -2.29
N LEU A 351 -12.40 6.57 -2.01
CA LEU A 351 -13.73 6.12 -1.55
C LEU A 351 -14.11 6.75 -0.20
N TYR A 352 -13.17 6.82 0.74
CA TYR A 352 -13.38 7.43 2.04
C TYR A 352 -13.70 8.93 1.93
N ASN A 353 -12.98 9.65 1.08
CA ASN A 353 -13.20 11.07 0.85
C ASN A 353 -14.56 11.31 0.19
N LEU A 354 -14.91 10.54 -0.85
CA LEU A 354 -16.22 10.61 -1.49
C LEU A 354 -17.37 10.30 -0.51
N ALA A 355 -17.23 9.24 0.29
CA ALA A 355 -18.23 8.89 1.31
C ALA A 355 -18.44 10.02 2.33
N THR A 356 -17.35 10.70 2.72
CA THR A 356 -17.40 11.84 3.64
C THR A 356 -18.08 13.04 3.01
N LEU A 357 -17.77 13.35 1.74
CA LEU A 357 -18.43 14.45 1.02
C LEU A 357 -19.93 14.20 0.85
N TYR A 358 -20.34 12.94 0.64
CA TYR A 358 -21.76 12.57 0.63
C TYR A 358 -22.46 12.83 1.96
N GLU A 359 -21.82 12.51 3.09
CA GLU A 359 -22.37 12.79 4.42
C GLU A 359 -22.53 14.28 4.67
N LEU A 360 -21.59 15.10 4.19
CA LEU A 360 -21.65 16.57 4.32
C LEU A 360 -22.79 17.20 3.52
N ARG A 361 -23.27 16.57 2.43
CA ARG A 361 -24.35 17.09 1.57
C ARG A 361 -25.78 16.75 2.08
N SER A 362 -25.89 16.04 3.21
CA SER A 362 -27.08 15.61 4.00
C SER A 362 -28.25 14.91 3.28
N ASN A 363 -28.74 15.40 2.14
CA ASN A 363 -30.09 15.05 1.65
C ASN A 363 -30.16 13.73 0.85
N ALA A 364 -29.03 13.24 0.34
CA ALA A 364 -28.96 12.03 -0.51
C ALA A 364 -27.79 11.10 -0.18
N ALA A 365 -27.20 11.25 1.01
CA ALA A 365 -25.96 10.56 1.38
C ALA A 365 -26.09 9.03 1.33
N ALA A 366 -27.20 8.49 1.82
CA ALA A 366 -27.43 7.05 1.88
C ALA A 366 -27.52 6.42 0.49
N ASP A 367 -28.30 7.01 -0.41
CA ASP A 367 -28.49 6.46 -1.76
C ASP A 367 -27.24 6.61 -2.63
N ARG A 368 -26.50 7.71 -2.49
CA ARG A 368 -25.21 7.87 -3.17
C ARG A 368 -24.17 6.86 -2.68
N LYS A 369 -24.10 6.61 -1.36
CA LYS A 369 -23.22 5.56 -0.80
C LYS A 369 -23.64 4.15 -1.24
N ARG A 370 -24.94 3.88 -1.43
CA ARG A 370 -25.44 2.61 -2.00
C ARG A 370 -25.04 2.45 -3.46
N ASN A 371 -25.13 3.51 -4.27
CA ASN A 371 -24.67 3.48 -5.66
C ASN A 371 -23.15 3.28 -5.74
N MET A 372 -22.39 3.97 -4.89
CA MET A 372 -20.95 3.74 -4.77
C MET A 372 -20.63 2.28 -4.38
N LEU A 373 -21.38 1.68 -3.46
CA LEU A 373 -21.23 0.25 -3.13
C LEU A 373 -21.49 -0.66 -4.33
N ARG A 374 -22.43 -0.31 -5.23
CA ARG A 374 -22.65 -1.08 -6.48
C ARG A 374 -21.44 -1.02 -7.39
N GLU A 375 -20.89 0.17 -7.64
CA GLU A 375 -19.68 0.35 -8.46
C GLU A 375 -18.49 -0.42 -7.87
N VAL A 376 -18.28 -0.29 -6.56
CA VAL A 376 -17.22 -0.99 -5.83
C VAL A 376 -17.41 -2.51 -5.90
N ALA A 377 -18.66 -2.99 -5.84
CA ALA A 377 -18.94 -4.41 -5.96
C ALA A 377 -18.86 -4.93 -7.40
N GLN A 378 -19.01 -4.08 -8.41
CA GLN A 378 -18.86 -4.47 -9.81
C GLN A 378 -17.40 -4.50 -10.24
N TRP A 379 -16.61 -3.51 -9.81
CA TRP A 379 -15.25 -3.28 -10.33
C TRP A 379 -14.14 -3.53 -9.30
N GLY A 380 -14.47 -3.60 -8.02
CA GLY A 380 -13.51 -3.74 -6.93
C GLY A 380 -13.20 -5.20 -6.57
N GLY A 381 -11.95 -5.46 -6.20
CA GLY A 381 -11.53 -6.77 -5.68
C GLY A 381 -11.82 -6.97 -4.20
N ASP A 382 -11.37 -8.10 -3.67
CA ASP A 382 -11.66 -8.53 -2.29
C ASP A 382 -10.89 -7.76 -1.21
N GLY A 383 -9.87 -7.00 -1.63
CA GLY A 383 -8.98 -6.26 -0.75
C GLY A 383 -9.54 -4.98 -0.14
N ILE A 384 -10.75 -4.57 -0.55
CA ILE A 384 -11.27 -3.25 -0.22
C ILE A 384 -11.69 -3.19 1.26
N LYS A 385 -11.18 -2.18 1.98
CA LYS A 385 -11.64 -1.87 3.34
C LYS A 385 -13.08 -1.37 3.31
N THR A 386 -14.02 -2.18 3.77
CA THR A 386 -15.45 -1.83 3.83
C THR A 386 -15.73 -0.55 4.64
N SER A 387 -14.89 -0.21 5.62
CA SER A 387 -15.00 1.03 6.39
C SER A 387 -14.78 2.29 5.55
N ALA A 388 -14.08 2.20 4.41
CA ALA A 388 -13.90 3.33 3.49
C ALA A 388 -15.24 3.81 2.91
N LEU A 389 -16.24 2.94 2.81
CA LEU A 389 -17.56 3.30 2.29
C LEU A 389 -18.42 4.04 3.32
N LYS A 390 -18.01 4.11 4.60
CA LYS A 390 -18.79 4.66 5.73
C LYS A 390 -20.26 4.20 5.73
N LEU A 391 -20.46 2.91 5.44
CA LEU A 391 -21.77 2.26 5.52
C LEU A 391 -21.84 1.45 6.82
N PRO A 392 -22.97 1.49 7.56
CA PRO A 392 -23.13 0.65 8.75
C PRO A 392 -23.14 -0.82 8.33
N SER A 393 -22.21 -1.59 8.89
CA SER A 393 -22.07 -3.05 8.71
C SER A 393 -23.32 -3.80 9.11
#